data_AF-A0A3D2U4F8-F1
#
_entry.id   AF-A0A3D2U4F8-F1
#
_cell.length_a   1.000
_cell.length_b   1.000
_cell.length_c   1.000
_cell.angle_alpha   90.00
_cell.angle_beta   90.00
_cell.angle_gamma   90.00
#
_symmetry.space_group_name_H-M   'P 1'
#
loop_
_entity.id
_entity.type
_entity.pdbx_description
1 polymer ?
#
loop_
_entity_poly.entity_id
_entity_poly.type
_entity_poly.pdbx_seq_one_letter_code
_entity_poly.pdbx_strand_id
1 'polypeptide(L)'
;TSRADGLVTAVRGPRGWRRSIFLLQRRTQISTLLQNFDLPRMNPNCIQRPVSIVAPQALHLLNNKSIRELADRFAERVEGEVGDDAKLQVIRVYRVALGRAPGDEELAASVPVLEQLRGEWAAKLKNDRATARTRALGNLCHAVMNSAAFVYLD
;
A
#
# COMPACT_ATOMS: atom_id res chain seq x y z
N THR A 1 6.79 9.46 15.87
CA THR A 1 6.31 9.75 17.24
C THR A 1 5.49 8.56 17.72
N SER A 2 5.33 8.40 19.03
CA SER A 2 4.38 7.43 19.57
C SER A 2 2.97 8.02 19.47
N ARG A 3 2.02 7.22 19.01
CA ARG A 3 0.59 7.53 18.90
C ARG A 3 -0.14 7.04 20.16
N ALA A 4 -1.37 7.52 20.36
CA ALA A 4 -2.22 7.11 21.48
C ALA A 4 -2.57 5.60 21.46
N ASP A 5 -2.52 4.96 20.29
CA ASP A 5 -2.72 3.52 20.10
C ASP A 5 -1.43 2.68 20.32
N GLY A 6 -0.36 3.30 20.82
CA GLY A 6 0.93 2.64 21.06
C GLY A 6 1.82 2.49 19.83
N LEU A 7 1.32 2.78 18.62
CA LEU A 7 2.12 2.67 17.41
C LEU A 7 3.15 3.80 17.31
N VAL A 8 4.37 3.46 16.91
CA VAL A 8 5.42 4.42 16.59
C VAL A 8 5.47 4.61 15.08
N THR A 9 4.90 5.71 14.61
CA THR A 9 4.82 6.03 13.18
C THR A 9 5.57 7.32 12.84
N ALA A 10 5.89 7.49 11.56
CA ALA A 10 6.27 8.79 11.05
C ALA A 10 5.12 9.80 11.26
N VAL A 11 5.45 11.08 11.39
CA VAL A 11 4.46 12.15 11.34
C VAL A 11 4.52 12.75 9.94
N ARG A 12 3.36 12.94 9.32
CA ARG A 12 3.25 13.62 8.04
C ARG A 12 3.62 15.10 8.21
N GLY A 13 4.58 15.58 7.44
CA GLY A 13 4.95 16.99 7.41
C GLY A 13 4.14 17.79 6.38
N PRO A 14 4.35 19.11 6.27
CA PRO A 14 3.69 19.96 5.27
C PRO A 14 3.97 19.50 3.83
N ARG A 15 5.17 18.97 3.58
CA ARG A 15 5.59 18.40 2.28
C ARG A 15 5.25 16.91 2.11
N GLY A 16 4.37 16.37 2.98
CA GLY A 16 3.94 14.97 2.93
C GLY A 16 4.78 14.02 3.79
N TRP A 17 4.74 12.75 3.42
CA TRP A 17 5.45 11.67 4.12
C TRP A 17 6.93 11.66 3.75
N ARG A 18 7.79 11.25 4.69
CA ARG A 18 9.23 11.06 4.48
C ARG A 18 9.55 9.58 4.49
N ARG A 19 10.49 9.15 3.63
CA ARG A 19 11.00 7.77 3.64
C ARG A 19 11.64 7.46 4.99
N SER A 20 11.50 6.22 5.45
CA SER A 20 12.00 5.75 6.76
C SER A 20 13.50 5.99 6.97
N ILE A 21 14.29 5.92 5.90
CA ILE A 21 15.74 6.20 5.89
C ILE A 21 16.09 7.64 6.29
N PHE A 22 15.16 8.57 6.17
CA PHE A 22 15.34 9.99 6.52
C PHE A 22 14.67 10.36 7.85
N LEU A 23 14.11 9.38 8.57
CA LEU A 23 13.52 9.59 9.89
C LEU A 23 14.57 9.37 10.97
N LEU A 24 14.47 10.14 12.05
CA LEU A 24 15.28 9.93 13.25
C LEU A 24 14.99 8.52 13.81
N GLN A 25 16.01 7.66 13.82
CA GLN A 25 15.94 6.32 14.38
C GLN A 25 16.33 6.35 15.86
N ARG A 26 15.36 6.07 16.74
CA ARG A 26 15.59 6.02 18.20
C ARG A 26 15.62 4.57 18.67
N ARG A 27 16.58 4.21 19.53
CA ARG A 27 16.68 2.85 20.09
C ARG A 27 15.51 2.47 21.00
N THR A 28 14.88 3.46 21.64
CA THR A 28 13.74 3.28 22.56
C THR A 28 12.38 3.40 21.88
N GLN A 29 12.31 3.99 20.69
CA GLN A 29 11.08 4.28 19.95
C GLN A 29 11.30 3.93 18.49
N ILE A 30 11.49 2.64 18.24
CA ILE A 30 11.66 2.10 16.89
C ILE A 30 10.31 2.15 16.19
N SER A 31 10.29 2.47 14.90
CA SER A 31 9.06 2.47 14.12
C SER A 31 8.40 1.08 14.16
N THR A 32 7.11 1.02 14.49
CA THR A 32 6.36 -0.25 14.58
C THR A 32 6.31 -0.96 13.23
N LEU A 33 6.24 -0.21 12.12
CA LEU A 33 6.32 -0.81 10.79
C LEU A 33 7.66 -1.53 10.61
N LEU A 34 8.78 -0.87 10.93
CA LEU A 34 10.10 -1.49 10.78
C LEU A 34 10.28 -2.68 11.73
N GLN A 35 9.78 -2.59 12.96
CA GLN A 35 9.80 -3.72 13.90
C GLN A 35 9.05 -4.93 13.36
N ASN A 36 7.85 -4.73 12.81
CA ASN A 36 7.04 -5.81 12.26
C ASN A 36 7.68 -6.44 11.03
N PHE A 37 8.42 -5.66 10.23
CA PHE A 37 9.08 -6.09 8.99
C PHE A 37 10.57 -6.41 9.18
N ASP A 38 10.91 -6.96 10.34
CA ASP A 38 12.23 -7.53 10.66
C ASP A 38 13.39 -6.52 10.51
N LEU A 39 13.24 -5.33 11.11
CA LEU A 39 14.32 -4.34 11.20
C LEU A 39 15.62 -5.03 11.69
N PRO A 40 16.76 -4.83 11.00
CA PRO A 40 18.02 -5.46 11.37
C PRO A 40 18.44 -5.06 12.79
N ARG A 41 18.79 -6.05 13.60
CA ARG A 41 19.43 -5.80 14.89
C ARG A 41 20.91 -5.50 14.67
N MET A 42 21.44 -4.58 15.48
CA MET A 42 22.84 -4.15 15.44
C MET A 42 23.71 -4.85 16.49
N ASN A 43 23.17 -5.81 17.25
CA ASN A 43 23.94 -6.56 18.23
C ASN A 43 23.45 -8.04 18.35
N PRO A 44 24.20 -9.02 17.82
CA PRO A 44 25.32 -8.85 16.88
C PRO A 44 24.84 -8.21 15.57
N ASN A 45 25.77 -7.82 14.68
CA ASN A 45 25.39 -7.22 13.39
C ASN A 45 24.59 -8.22 12.53
N CYS A 46 23.45 -7.78 12.01
CA CYS A 46 22.69 -8.53 11.03
C CYS A 46 23.41 -8.49 9.67
N ILE A 47 23.92 -9.64 9.21
CA ILE A 47 24.63 -9.78 7.93
C ILE A 47 23.71 -10.13 6.76
N GLN A 48 22.52 -10.65 7.05
CA GLN A 48 21.53 -11.08 6.05
C GLN A 48 20.12 -10.87 6.59
N ARG A 49 19.21 -10.40 5.71
CA ARG A 49 17.80 -10.28 6.05
C ARG A 49 17.15 -11.68 6.11
N PRO A 50 16.47 -12.04 7.22
CA PRO A 50 15.73 -13.31 7.27
C PRO A 50 14.53 -13.26 6.31
N VAL A 51 14.21 -14.40 5.70
CA VAL A 51 12.94 -14.58 4.99
C VAL A 51 11.87 -14.84 6.04
N SER A 52 10.85 -13.99 6.08
CA SER A 52 9.77 -14.06 7.06
C SER A 52 8.44 -14.02 6.32
N ILE A 53 7.56 -14.96 6.65
CA ILE A 53 6.21 -15.09 6.10
C ILE A 53 5.16 -15.04 7.22
N VAL A 54 5.43 -14.25 8.26
CA VAL A 54 4.63 -14.27 9.48
C VAL A 54 3.31 -13.51 9.29
N ALA A 55 2.21 -14.13 9.74
CA ALA A 55 0.86 -13.56 9.64
C ALA A 55 0.71 -12.12 10.16
N PRO A 56 1.41 -11.69 11.25
CA PRO A 56 1.34 -10.31 11.72
C PRO A 56 1.77 -9.25 10.69
N GLN A 57 2.68 -9.58 9.77
CA GLN A 57 3.13 -8.66 8.72
C GLN A 57 2.02 -8.38 7.71
N ALA A 58 1.36 -9.44 7.22
CA ALA A 58 0.22 -9.32 6.32
C ALA A 58 -0.96 -8.61 7.02
N LEU A 59 -1.25 -8.97 8.27
CA LEU A 59 -2.33 -8.37 9.05
C LEU A 59 -2.08 -6.87 9.31
N HIS A 60 -0.81 -6.47 9.47
CA HIS A 60 -0.43 -5.07 9.60
C HIS A 60 -0.74 -4.28 8.33
N LEU A 61 -0.40 -4.80 7.15
CA LEU A 61 -0.68 -4.12 5.87
C LEU A 61 -2.19 -4.05 5.59
N LEU A 62 -2.94 -5.08 5.96
CA LEU A 62 -4.38 -5.13 5.75
C LEU A 62 -5.14 -4.13 6.63
N ASN A 63 -4.76 -3.99 7.91
CA ASN A 63 -5.55 -3.25 8.90
C ASN A 63 -5.01 -1.86 9.26
N ASN A 64 -3.78 -1.51 8.89
CA ASN A 64 -3.20 -0.24 9.31
C ASN A 64 -3.80 0.94 8.51
N LYS A 65 -4.42 1.89 9.22
CA LYS A 65 -4.99 3.12 8.64
C LYS A 65 -4.00 3.89 7.76
N SER A 66 -2.73 3.96 8.15
CA SER A 66 -1.70 4.68 7.39
C SER A 66 -1.41 3.98 6.05
N ILE A 67 -1.48 2.65 6.00
CA ILE A 67 -1.34 1.89 4.75
C ILE A 67 -2.55 2.12 3.86
N ARG A 68 -3.75 2.19 4.44
CA ARG A 68 -4.96 2.55 3.69
C ARG A 68 -4.90 3.97 3.11
N GLU A 69 -4.44 4.94 3.89
CA GLU A 69 -4.22 6.32 3.41
C GLU A 69 -3.19 6.37 2.27
N LEU A 70 -2.12 5.58 2.34
CA LEU A 70 -1.14 5.47 1.26
C LEU A 70 -1.75 4.86 -0.01
N ALA A 71 -2.61 3.84 0.12
CA ALA A 71 -3.32 3.24 -1.00
C ALA A 71 -4.31 4.22 -1.65
N ASP A 72 -5.04 5.01 -0.86
CA ASP A 72 -5.94 6.06 -1.38
C ASP A 72 -5.14 7.13 -2.15
N ARG A 73 -3.99 7.58 -1.64
CA ARG A 73 -3.11 8.52 -2.37
C ARG A 73 -2.47 7.90 -3.61
N PHE A 74 -2.20 6.61 -3.57
CA PHE A 74 -1.71 5.89 -4.73
C PHE A 74 -2.78 5.87 -5.83
N ALA A 75 -4.03 5.62 -5.48
CA ALA A 75 -5.15 5.70 -6.42
C ALA A 75 -5.31 7.11 -7.03
N GLU A 76 -5.28 8.17 -6.21
CA GLU A 76 -5.33 9.56 -6.69
C GLU A 76 -4.23 9.86 -7.70
N ARG A 77 -3.01 9.37 -7.45
CA ARG A 77 -1.88 9.51 -8.38
C ARG A 77 -2.15 8.80 -9.71
N VAL A 78 -2.63 7.55 -9.66
CA VAL A 78 -2.91 6.77 -10.87
C VAL A 78 -4.01 7.44 -11.68
N GLU A 79 -5.10 7.86 -11.03
CA GLU A 79 -6.20 8.58 -11.67
C GLU A 79 -5.71 9.87 -12.35
N GLY A 80 -4.83 10.63 -11.69
CA GLY A 80 -4.23 11.84 -12.27
C GLY A 80 -3.28 11.59 -13.44
N GLU A 81 -2.67 10.41 -13.53
CA GLU A 81 -1.70 10.08 -14.59
C GLU A 81 -2.33 9.45 -15.83
N VAL A 82 -3.40 8.65 -15.69
CA VAL A 82 -4.01 7.91 -16.82
C VAL A 82 -5.52 8.13 -16.98
N GLY A 83 -6.14 8.94 -16.13
CA GLY A 83 -7.59 9.18 -16.19
C GLY A 83 -8.40 7.96 -15.75
N ASP A 84 -9.58 7.78 -16.36
CA ASP A 84 -10.62 6.84 -15.92
C ASP A 84 -10.64 5.49 -16.67
N ASP A 85 -9.66 5.24 -17.53
CA ASP A 85 -9.59 3.96 -18.25
C ASP A 85 -9.13 2.84 -17.29
N ALA A 86 -10.00 1.87 -17.01
CA ALA A 86 -9.73 0.80 -16.07
C ALA A 86 -8.51 -0.05 -16.43
N LYS A 87 -8.30 -0.31 -17.74
CA LYS A 87 -7.16 -1.12 -18.21
C LYS A 87 -5.86 -0.35 -18.02
N LEU A 88 -5.83 0.94 -18.39
CA LEU A 88 -4.67 1.80 -18.17
C LEU A 88 -4.40 2.01 -16.68
N GLN A 89 -5.43 2.16 -15.85
CA GLN A 89 -5.31 2.25 -14.40
C GLN A 89 -4.66 1.00 -13.82
N VAL A 90 -5.14 -0.20 -14.16
CA VAL A 90 -4.54 -1.47 -13.72
C VAL A 90 -3.08 -1.56 -14.16
N ILE A 91 -2.77 -1.31 -15.44
CA ILE A 91 -1.38 -1.33 -15.94
C ILE A 91 -0.50 -0.37 -15.15
N ARG A 92 -1.01 0.83 -14.84
CA ARG A 92 -0.26 1.84 -14.10
C ARG A 92 -0.05 1.47 -12.64
N VAL A 93 -1.05 0.88 -11.98
CA VAL A 93 -0.92 0.36 -10.61
C VAL A 93 0.24 -0.66 -10.55
N TYR A 94 0.26 -1.63 -11.45
CA TYR A 94 1.32 -2.66 -11.47
C TYR A 94 2.69 -2.05 -11.75
N ARG A 95 2.80 -1.10 -12.70
CA ARG A 95 4.08 -0.43 -12.98
C ARG A 95 4.61 0.36 -11.80
N VAL A 96 3.75 1.05 -11.06
CA VAL A 96 4.17 1.85 -9.90
C VAL A 96 4.48 0.97 -8.70
N ALA A 97 3.69 -0.07 -8.44
CA ALA A 97 3.85 -0.92 -7.27
C ALA A 97 4.95 -1.98 -7.45
N LEU A 98 4.98 -2.65 -8.61
CA LEU A 98 5.84 -3.81 -8.88
C LEU A 98 6.99 -3.52 -9.86
N GLY A 99 7.04 -2.32 -10.45
CA GLY A 99 8.08 -1.96 -11.43
C GLY A 99 7.93 -2.65 -12.80
N ARG A 100 6.86 -3.42 -13.02
CA ARG A 100 6.58 -4.14 -14.27
C ARG A 100 5.14 -3.98 -14.73
N ALA A 101 4.87 -4.34 -15.98
CA ALA A 101 3.50 -4.47 -16.46
C ALA A 101 2.82 -5.70 -15.82
N PRO A 102 1.48 -5.72 -15.68
CA PRO A 102 0.76 -6.93 -15.32
C PRO A 102 0.90 -7.97 -16.42
N GLY A 103 0.98 -9.24 -16.07
CA GLY A 103 0.80 -10.35 -17.00
C GLY A 103 -0.65 -10.47 -17.46
N ASP A 104 -0.90 -11.34 -18.46
CA ASP A 104 -2.23 -11.49 -19.04
C ASP A 104 -3.26 -11.98 -18.02
N GLU A 105 -2.90 -12.93 -17.15
CA GLU A 105 -3.77 -13.42 -16.08
C GLU A 105 -4.05 -12.35 -15.01
N GLU A 106 -3.02 -11.60 -14.60
CA GLU A 106 -3.16 -10.51 -13.63
C GLU A 106 -4.09 -9.41 -14.16
N LEU A 107 -3.96 -9.08 -15.44
CA LEU A 107 -4.80 -8.09 -16.11
C LEU A 107 -6.25 -8.60 -16.25
N ALA A 108 -6.42 -9.85 -16.66
CA ALA A 108 -7.71 -10.50 -16.81
C ALA A 108 -8.45 -10.64 -15.46
N ALA A 109 -7.73 -10.80 -14.35
CA ALA A 109 -8.31 -10.83 -13.01
C ALA A 109 -8.59 -9.43 -12.45
N SER A 110 -7.67 -8.47 -12.65
CA SER A 110 -7.74 -7.15 -11.99
C SER A 110 -8.78 -6.22 -12.61
N VAL A 111 -8.95 -6.23 -13.93
CA VAL A 111 -9.90 -5.33 -14.62
C VAL A 111 -11.36 -5.62 -14.21
N PRO A 112 -11.86 -6.87 -14.25
CA PRO A 112 -13.23 -7.16 -13.82
C PRO A 112 -13.47 -6.82 -12.35
N VAL A 113 -12.50 -7.08 -11.46
CA VAL A 113 -12.59 -6.74 -10.04
C VAL A 113 -12.71 -5.23 -9.84
N LEU A 114 -11.93 -4.43 -10.58
CA LEU A 114 -12.02 -2.97 -10.51
C LEU A 114 -13.41 -2.46 -10.92
N GLU A 115 -13.99 -3.00 -12.00
CA GLU A 115 -15.33 -2.64 -12.45
C GLU A 115 -16.42 -3.08 -11.48
N GLN A 116 -16.30 -4.28 -10.91
CA GLN A 116 -17.20 -4.75 -9.85
C GLN A 116 -17.17 -3.80 -8.65
N LEU A 117 -15.98 -3.43 -8.17
CA LEU A 117 -15.81 -2.51 -7.04
C LEU A 117 -16.38 -1.12 -7.35
N ARG A 118 -16.25 -0.62 -8.58
CA ARG A 118 -16.87 0.63 -9.02
C ARG A 118 -18.39 0.57 -8.88
N GLY A 119 -19.02 -0.54 -9.28
CA GLY A 119 -20.46 -0.77 -9.13
C GLY A 119 -20.91 -0.82 -7.67
N GLU A 120 -20.21 -1.59 -6.84
CA GLU A 120 -20.51 -1.71 -5.40
C GLU A 120 -20.40 -0.37 -4.66
N TRP A 121 -19.33 0.39 -4.93
CA TRP A 121 -19.17 1.72 -4.34
C TRP A 121 -20.19 2.74 -4.85
N ALA A 122 -20.56 2.68 -6.13
CA ALA A 122 -21.58 3.57 -6.69
C ALA A 122 -22.95 3.34 -6.03
N ALA A 123 -23.32 2.07 -5.80
CA ALA A 123 -24.54 1.72 -5.07
C ALA A 123 -24.50 2.25 -3.62
N LYS A 124 -23.36 2.10 -2.93
CA LYS A 124 -23.18 2.54 -1.54
C LYS A 124 -23.16 4.06 -1.39
N LEU A 125 -22.65 4.79 -2.38
CA LEU A 125 -22.50 6.24 -2.37
C LEU A 125 -23.64 6.98 -3.08
N LYS A 126 -24.82 6.36 -3.22
CA LYS A 126 -26.01 6.97 -3.85
C LYS A 126 -25.72 7.54 -5.25
N ASN A 127 -24.97 6.79 -6.07
CA ASN A 127 -24.56 7.14 -7.44
C ASN A 127 -23.56 8.30 -7.57
N ASP A 128 -22.80 8.66 -6.53
CA ASP A 128 -21.57 9.43 -6.71
C ASP A 128 -20.50 8.58 -7.41
N ARG A 129 -20.54 8.59 -8.75
CA ARG A 129 -19.66 7.79 -9.59
C ARG A 129 -18.20 8.21 -9.49
N ALA A 130 -17.92 9.49 -9.28
CA ALA A 130 -16.55 9.99 -9.19
C ALA A 130 -15.88 9.46 -7.93
N THR A 131 -16.50 9.68 -6.77
CA THR A 131 -15.96 9.15 -5.50
C THR A 131 -15.93 7.63 -5.49
N ALA A 132 -16.91 6.95 -6.09
CA ALA A 132 -16.93 5.50 -6.19
C ALA A 132 -15.73 4.94 -6.96
N ARG A 133 -15.34 5.58 -8.07
CA ARG A 133 -14.17 5.18 -8.88
C ARG A 133 -12.88 5.32 -8.11
N THR A 134 -12.64 6.47 -7.47
CA THR A 134 -11.43 6.68 -6.66
C THR A 134 -11.37 5.67 -5.50
N ARG A 135 -12.51 5.38 -4.84
CA ARG A 135 -12.56 4.37 -3.76
C ARG A 135 -12.27 2.96 -4.26
N ALA A 136 -12.85 2.56 -5.39
CA ALA A 136 -12.61 1.27 -6.01
C ALA A 136 -11.13 1.10 -6.41
N LEU A 137 -10.53 2.14 -6.99
CA LEU A 137 -9.11 2.14 -7.32
C LEU A 137 -8.23 2.08 -6.05
N GLY A 138 -8.62 2.77 -4.98
CA GLY A 138 -7.96 2.67 -3.67
C GLY A 138 -7.99 1.25 -3.09
N ASN A 139 -9.10 0.52 -3.28
CA ASN A 139 -9.19 -0.90 -2.94
C ASN A 139 -8.22 -1.76 -3.76
N LEU A 140 -8.12 -1.55 -5.08
CA LEU A 140 -7.16 -2.27 -5.92
C LEU A 140 -5.71 -1.96 -5.53
N CYS A 141 -5.37 -0.69 -5.33
CA CYS A 141 -4.05 -0.25 -4.85
C CYS A 141 -3.69 -0.93 -3.53
N HIS A 142 -4.63 -0.99 -2.59
CA HIS A 142 -4.43 -1.66 -1.31
C HIS A 142 -4.21 -3.16 -1.49
N ALA A 143 -4.98 -3.83 -2.36
CA ALA A 143 -4.79 -5.24 -2.67
C ALA A 143 -3.41 -5.55 -3.27
N VAL A 144 -2.96 -4.75 -4.25
CA VAL A 144 -1.64 -4.93 -4.88
C VAL A 144 -0.51 -4.69 -3.87
N MET A 145 -0.62 -3.68 -2.99
CA MET A 145 0.35 -3.44 -1.91
C MET A 145 0.40 -4.58 -0.87
N ASN A 146 -0.61 -5.44 -0.82
CA ASN A 146 -0.66 -6.61 0.05
C ASN A 146 -0.34 -7.92 -0.71
N SER A 147 -0.04 -7.86 -2.00
CA SER A 147 0.29 -9.03 -2.81
C SER A 147 1.67 -9.60 -2.47
N ALA A 148 1.84 -10.91 -2.68
CA ALA A 148 3.15 -11.56 -2.52
C ALA A 148 4.22 -10.89 -3.40
N ALA A 149 3.88 -10.54 -4.65
CA ALA A 149 4.79 -9.88 -5.58
C ALA A 149 5.25 -8.49 -5.12
N PHE A 150 4.52 -7.82 -4.23
CA PHE A 150 4.94 -6.54 -3.65
C PHE A 150 5.79 -6.73 -2.39
N VAL A 151 5.44 -7.72 -1.57
CA VAL A 151 6.07 -7.95 -0.26
C VAL A 151 7.41 -8.68 -0.40
N TYR A 152 7.52 -9.59 -1.37
CA TYR A 152 8.70 -10.40 -1.61
C TYR A 152 9.38 -9.97 -2.90
N LEU A 153 10.70 -9.83 -2.83
CA LEU A 153 11.56 -9.71 -4.01
C LEU A 153 12.01 -11.14 -4.31
N ASP A 154 11.62 -11.67 -5.47
CA ASP A 154 12.19 -12.91 -6.01
C ASP A 154 13.66 -12.72 -6.40
#